data_AF-A0A7J3AC09-F1
#
_entry.id   AF-A0A7J3AC09-F1
#
_cell.length_a   1.000
_cell.length_b   1.000
_cell.length_c   1.000
_cell.angle_alpha   90.00
_cell.angle_beta   90.00
_cell.angle_gamma   90.00
#
_symmetry.space_group_name_H-M   'P 1'
#
loop_
_entity.id
_entity.type
_entity.pdbx_description
1 polymer ?
#
loop_
_entity_poly.entity_id
_entity_poly.type
_entity_poly.pdbx_seq_one_letter_code
_entity_poly.pdbx_strand_id
1 'polypeptide(L)'
;MSASNELEKAATAYALDAVRLDKQGAKGRAITMYQKAIESLLQLVQLYPDYSLNKVYVQRAIAYQERIKILQGSVSPSELRAESNNGGEGGETATEGGGGGGKQDEELVVTEKPKVNWSEVVGLDMAKKAVKEAIVYPVQRPD
;
A
#
# COMPACT_ATOMS: atom_id res chain seq x y z
N MET A 1 -11.64 -23.70 22.14
CA MET A 1 -11.00 -22.69 21.28
C MET A 1 -9.93 -22.00 22.13
N SER A 2 -8.80 -21.60 21.54
CA SER A 2 -7.74 -20.85 22.28
C SER A 2 -8.06 -19.36 22.25
N ALA A 3 -7.78 -18.64 23.33
CA ALA A 3 -7.93 -17.18 23.39
C ALA A 3 -7.14 -16.46 22.28
N SER A 4 -5.95 -16.98 21.90
CA SER A 4 -5.19 -16.47 20.76
C SER A 4 -5.94 -16.60 19.44
N ASN A 5 -6.64 -17.71 19.23
CA ASN A 5 -7.40 -17.96 17.99
C ASN A 5 -8.64 -17.05 17.92
N GLU A 6 -9.30 -16.80 19.06
CA GLU A 6 -10.43 -15.87 19.12
C GLU A 6 -10.01 -14.43 18.81
N LEU A 7 -8.88 -13.98 19.35
CA LEU A 7 -8.29 -12.67 19.03
C LEU A 7 -7.91 -12.57 17.55
N GLU A 8 -7.31 -13.61 16.97
CA GLU A 8 -6.91 -13.65 15.56
C GLU A 8 -8.13 -13.58 14.64
N LYS A 9 -9.20 -14.31 14.99
CA LYS A 9 -10.48 -14.26 14.27
C LYS A 9 -11.14 -12.89 14.37
N ALA A 10 -11.11 -12.26 15.54
CA ALA A 10 -11.64 -10.91 15.74
C ALA A 10 -10.85 -9.87 14.92
N ALA A 11 -9.51 -9.91 14.99
CA ALA A 11 -8.64 -9.05 14.21
C ALA A 11 -8.93 -9.17 12.69
N THR A 12 -9.10 -10.40 12.21
CA THR A 12 -9.41 -10.69 10.81
C THR A 12 -10.79 -10.15 10.43
N ALA A 13 -11.80 -10.34 11.27
CA ALA A 13 -13.15 -9.82 11.01
C ALA A 13 -13.16 -8.29 10.92
N TYR A 14 -12.51 -7.60 11.86
CA TYR A 14 -12.39 -6.15 11.84
C TYR A 14 -11.64 -5.65 10.61
N ALA A 15 -10.54 -6.29 10.22
CA ALA A 15 -9.79 -5.92 9.03
C ALA A 15 -10.62 -6.06 7.74
N LEU A 16 -11.39 -7.15 7.61
CA LEU A 16 -12.27 -7.36 6.45
C LEU A 16 -13.36 -6.29 6.36
N ASP A 17 -14.00 -5.97 7.49
CA ASP A 17 -15.01 -4.91 7.55
C ASP A 17 -14.40 -3.54 7.26
N ALA A 18 -13.20 -3.25 7.77
CA ALA A 18 -12.50 -2.01 7.50
C ALA A 18 -12.25 -1.83 5.99
N VAL A 19 -11.69 -2.84 5.33
CA VAL A 19 -11.43 -2.82 3.88
C VAL A 19 -12.73 -2.67 3.08
N ARG A 20 -13.80 -3.35 3.49
CA ARG A 20 -15.11 -3.24 2.83
C ARG A 20 -15.67 -1.82 2.94
N LEU A 21 -15.64 -1.22 4.13
CA LEU A 21 -16.14 0.13 4.38
C LEU A 21 -15.28 1.19 3.70
N ASP A 22 -13.97 0.98 3.66
CA ASP A 22 -13.02 1.84 2.96
C ASP A 22 -13.32 1.90 1.46
N LYS A 23 -13.50 0.74 0.82
CA LYS A 23 -13.94 0.64 -0.59
C LYS A 23 -15.28 1.32 -0.87
N GLN A 24 -16.17 1.36 0.12
CA GLN A 24 -17.46 2.05 0.04
C GLN A 24 -17.36 3.56 0.28
N GLY A 25 -16.16 4.09 0.59
CA GLY A 25 -15.95 5.50 0.91
C GLY A 25 -16.42 5.91 2.30
N ALA A 26 -16.85 4.95 3.14
CA ALA A 26 -17.33 5.20 4.50
C ALA A 26 -16.16 5.42 5.48
N LYS A 27 -15.38 6.49 5.26
CA LYS A 27 -14.08 6.75 5.91
C LYS A 27 -14.12 6.63 7.42
N GLY A 28 -15.06 7.29 8.09
CA GLY A 28 -15.15 7.28 9.56
C GLY A 28 -15.33 5.86 10.11
N ARG A 29 -16.24 5.07 9.52
CA ARG A 29 -16.46 3.68 9.94
C ARG A 29 -15.27 2.78 9.60
N ALA A 30 -14.64 2.99 8.45
CA ALA A 30 -13.45 2.26 8.06
C ALA A 30 -12.29 2.48 9.05
N ILE A 31 -12.04 3.74 9.45
CA ILE A 31 -11.03 4.09 10.46
C ILE A 31 -11.30 3.36 11.77
N THR A 32 -12.53 3.38 12.28
CA THR A 32 -12.87 2.67 13.52
C THR A 32 -12.59 1.17 13.43
N MET A 33 -12.89 0.54 12.30
CA MET A 33 -12.64 -0.89 12.13
C MET A 33 -11.14 -1.21 11.98
N TYR A 34 -10.37 -0.36 11.30
CA TYR A 34 -8.91 -0.50 11.26
C TYR A 34 -8.29 -0.35 12.65
N GLN A 35 -8.75 0.60 13.47
CA GLN A 35 -8.29 0.77 14.85
C GLN A 35 -8.53 -0.48 15.70
N LYS A 36 -9.72 -1.07 15.63
CA LYS A 36 -10.05 -2.33 16.33
C LYS A 36 -9.19 -3.51 15.86
N ALA A 37 -8.90 -3.58 14.57
CA ALA A 37 -7.99 -4.60 14.03
C ALA A 37 -6.57 -4.43 14.58
N ILE A 38 -6.04 -3.20 14.60
CA ILE A 38 -4.73 -2.87 15.17
C ILE A 38 -4.66 -3.26 16.65
N GLU A 39 -5.65 -2.85 17.45
CA GLU A 39 -5.73 -3.19 18.87
C GLU A 39 -5.65 -4.69 19.12
N SER A 40 -6.45 -5.46 18.37
CA SER A 40 -6.46 -6.94 18.48
C SER A 40 -5.12 -7.57 18.08
N LEU A 41 -4.46 -7.05 17.04
CA LEU A 41 -3.14 -7.51 16.60
C LEU A 41 -2.05 -7.20 17.63
N LEU A 42 -2.06 -6.00 18.21
CA LEU A 42 -1.08 -5.63 19.24
C LEU A 42 -1.31 -6.42 20.53
N GLN A 43 -2.56 -6.69 20.89
CA GLN A 43 -2.89 -7.56 22.02
C GLN A 43 -2.37 -8.99 21.81
N LEU A 44 -2.45 -9.54 20.59
CA LEU A 44 -1.84 -10.83 20.26
C LEU A 44 -0.33 -10.83 20.47
N VAL A 45 0.36 -9.81 19.98
CA VAL A 45 1.82 -9.68 20.13
C VAL A 45 2.22 -9.55 21.59
N GLN A 46 1.45 -8.81 22.39
CA GLN A 46 1.74 -8.58 23.81
C GLN A 46 1.49 -9.82 24.67
N LEU A 47 0.38 -10.55 24.43
CA LEU A 47 -0.01 -11.71 25.23
C LEU A 47 0.73 -12.99 24.83
N TYR A 48 1.18 -13.09 23.57
CA TYR A 48 1.81 -14.28 23.01
C TYR A 48 3.13 -13.92 22.31
N PRO A 49 4.18 -13.49 23.05
CA PRO A 49 5.42 -12.96 22.46
C PRO A 49 6.17 -13.95 21.56
N ASP A 50 6.09 -15.25 21.85
CA ASP A 50 6.76 -16.31 21.09
C ASP A 50 5.95 -16.83 19.88
N TYR A 51 4.81 -16.19 19.57
CA TYR A 51 3.98 -16.61 18.45
C TYR A 51 4.65 -16.26 17.11
N SER A 52 4.83 -17.27 16.25
CA SER A 52 5.59 -17.16 15.00
C SER A 52 5.05 -16.10 14.03
N LEU A 53 3.75 -15.78 14.13
CA LEU A 53 3.08 -14.78 13.30
C LEU A 53 3.21 -13.34 13.81
N ASN A 54 3.83 -13.09 14.96
CA ASN A 54 3.91 -11.74 15.54
C ASN A 54 4.52 -10.70 14.60
N LYS A 55 5.56 -11.09 13.84
CA LYS A 55 6.16 -10.20 12.83
C LYS A 55 5.13 -9.76 11.79
N VAL A 56 4.27 -10.67 11.35
CA VAL A 56 3.18 -10.39 10.39
C VAL A 56 2.12 -9.49 11.03
N TYR A 57 1.80 -9.70 12.30
CA TYR A 57 0.82 -8.88 13.03
C TYR A 57 1.27 -7.44 13.18
N VAL A 58 2.54 -7.22 13.55
CA VAL A 58 3.13 -5.88 13.61
C VAL A 58 3.12 -5.21 12.23
N GLN A 59 3.53 -5.92 11.17
CA GLN A 59 3.50 -5.38 9.81
C GLN A 59 2.08 -4.97 9.36
N ARG A 60 1.06 -5.80 9.68
CA ARG A 60 -0.34 -5.46 9.38
C ARG A 60 -0.83 -4.25 10.18
N ALA A 61 -0.46 -4.15 11.46
CA ALA A 61 -0.82 -3.01 12.29
C ALA A 61 -0.26 -1.70 11.72
N ILE A 62 1.00 -1.70 11.26
CA ILE A 62 1.64 -0.55 10.61
C ILE A 62 0.88 -0.17 9.32
N ALA A 63 0.59 -1.14 8.45
CA ALA A 63 -0.13 -0.88 7.20
C ALA A 63 -1.55 -0.31 7.45
N TYR A 64 -2.26 -0.80 8.46
CA TYR A 64 -3.57 -0.25 8.83
C TYR A 64 -3.45 1.17 9.40
N GLN A 65 -2.41 1.45 10.17
CA GLN A 65 -2.15 2.79 10.68
C GLN A 65 -1.84 3.79 9.56
N GLU A 66 -1.04 3.39 8.56
CA GLU A 66 -0.80 4.19 7.35
C GLU A 66 -2.10 4.46 6.58
N ARG A 67 -2.95 3.43 6.43
CA ARG A 67 -4.24 3.61 5.76
C ARG A 67 -5.14 4.58 6.52
N ILE A 68 -5.16 4.53 7.85
CA ILE A 68 -5.89 5.50 8.67
C ILE A 68 -5.39 6.93 8.43
N LYS A 69 -4.07 7.16 8.40
CA LYS A 69 -3.50 8.50 8.13
C LYS A 69 -3.97 9.06 6.78
N ILE A 70 -3.97 8.22 5.75
CA ILE A 70 -4.48 8.58 4.41
C ILE A 70 -5.98 8.90 4.47
N LEU A 71 -6.78 8.07 5.16
CA LEU A 71 -8.23 8.28 5.30
C LEU A 71 -8.59 9.55 6.09
N GLN A 72 -7.76 9.94 7.06
CA GLN A 72 -7.89 11.16 7.85
C GLN A 72 -7.46 12.42 7.09
N GLY A 73 -6.84 12.27 5.91
CA GLY A 73 -6.31 13.40 5.14
C GLY A 73 -5.09 14.06 5.80
N SER A 74 -4.46 13.39 6.77
CA SER A 74 -3.25 13.87 7.45
C SER A 74 -1.98 13.67 6.62
N VAL A 75 -2.10 12.99 5.48
CA VAL A 75 -1.04 12.77 4.51
C VAL A 75 -1.65 12.98 3.13
N SER A 76 -1.26 14.06 2.45
CA SER A 76 -1.57 14.22 1.04
C SER A 76 -0.79 13.14 0.27
N PRO A 77 -1.35 12.48 -0.77
CA PRO A 77 -0.59 11.53 -1.60
C PRO A 77 0.73 12.10 -2.14
N SER A 78 0.82 13.43 -2.23
CA SER A 78 1.98 14.22 -2.63
C SER A 78 3.14 14.19 -1.63
N GLU A 79 2.89 14.02 -0.32
CA GLU A 79 3.92 14.12 0.73
C GLU A 79 4.66 12.81 0.99
N LEU A 80 4.05 11.66 0.69
CA LEU A 80 4.72 10.34 0.75
C LEU A 80 5.85 10.19 -0.28
N ARG A 81 5.88 11.05 -1.31
CA ARG A 81 6.96 11.11 -2.29
C ARG A 81 8.16 11.93 -1.82
N ALA A 82 8.00 12.79 -0.81
CA ALA A 82 9.03 13.72 -0.36
C ALA A 82 10.02 13.12 0.66
N GLU A 83 9.64 12.09 1.42
CA GLU A 83 10.49 11.55 2.50
C GLU A 83 11.55 10.52 2.03
N SER A 84 11.73 10.28 0.72
CA SER A 84 12.82 9.43 0.20
C SER A 84 13.96 10.21 -0.49
N ASN A 85 13.96 11.54 -0.44
CA ASN A 85 15.03 12.32 -1.06
C ASN A 85 15.60 13.38 -0.12
N ASN A 86 16.14 12.96 1.03
CA ASN A 86 17.03 13.81 1.80
C ASN A 86 18.46 13.70 1.23
N GLY A 87 18.77 14.56 0.27
CA GLY A 87 20.12 14.72 -0.27
C GLY A 87 20.15 15.65 -1.47
N GLY A 88 20.34 16.95 -1.23
CA GLY A 88 20.78 17.87 -2.28
C GLY A 88 20.15 19.25 -2.23
N GLU A 89 20.97 20.22 -1.84
CA GLU A 89 20.80 21.67 -1.87
C GLU A 89 20.16 22.26 -3.15
N GLY A 90 19.42 23.36 -2.99
CA GLY A 90 19.58 24.55 -3.84
C GLY A 90 18.39 25.02 -4.70
N GLY A 91 17.95 26.26 -4.46
CA GLY A 91 17.30 27.18 -5.42
C GLY A 91 15.77 27.05 -5.56
N GLU A 92 14.96 28.02 -5.10
CA GLU A 92 14.56 29.24 -5.85
C GLU A 92 13.94 28.88 -7.23
N THR A 93 12.69 29.15 -7.61
CA THR A 93 11.85 30.35 -7.48
C THR A 93 10.43 30.05 -8.03
N ALA A 94 9.52 30.97 -7.73
CA ALA A 94 8.12 31.11 -8.16
C ALA A 94 7.76 30.77 -9.62
N THR A 95 6.49 30.46 -9.89
CA THR A 95 5.58 31.29 -10.73
C THR A 95 4.15 30.71 -10.78
N GLU A 96 3.18 31.61 -10.61
CA GLU A 96 1.74 31.43 -10.75
C GLU A 96 1.26 31.30 -12.21
N GLY A 97 0.03 30.82 -12.38
CA GLY A 97 -0.80 30.97 -13.59
C GLY A 97 -1.15 29.61 -14.20
N GLY A 98 -2.40 29.22 -14.44
CA GLY A 98 -3.66 29.95 -14.51
C GLY A 98 -4.50 29.29 -15.61
N GLY A 99 -5.75 28.93 -15.30
CA GLY A 99 -6.83 28.84 -16.29
C GLY A 99 -7.18 27.46 -16.89
N GLY A 100 -8.48 27.17 -16.85
CA GLY A 100 -9.19 26.52 -17.96
C GLY A 100 -9.57 25.06 -17.76
N GLY A 101 -10.87 24.79 -17.58
CA GLY A 101 -11.42 23.44 -17.43
C GLY A 101 -11.55 22.67 -18.74
N GLY A 102 -11.78 21.36 -18.60
CA GLY A 102 -12.11 20.46 -19.70
C GLY A 102 -11.81 19.02 -19.32
N LYS A 103 -12.87 18.21 -19.22
CA LYS A 103 -12.82 16.80 -18.85
C LYS A 103 -12.16 15.97 -19.97
N GLN A 104 -11.49 14.90 -19.55
CA GLN A 104 -11.42 13.54 -20.15
C GLN A 104 -9.99 13.06 -20.39
N ASP A 105 -9.68 11.94 -19.72
CA ASP A 105 -8.65 10.98 -20.08
C ASP A 105 -7.21 11.50 -20.17
N GLU A 106 -6.70 12.07 -19.08
CA GLU A 106 -5.27 11.97 -18.81
C GLU A 106 -4.98 10.52 -18.43
N GLU A 107 -4.76 9.72 -19.47
CA GLU A 107 -3.53 8.97 -19.65
C GLU A 107 -2.78 8.85 -18.31
N LEU A 108 -2.83 7.67 -17.69
CA LEU A 108 -1.86 7.26 -16.67
C LEU A 108 -0.48 7.20 -17.35
N VAL A 109 0.02 8.38 -17.78
CA VAL A 109 1.40 8.61 -18.11
C VAL A 109 2.10 8.42 -16.79
N VAL A 110 2.57 7.19 -16.59
CA VAL A 110 3.62 6.91 -15.63
C VAL A 110 4.81 7.72 -16.15
N THR A 111 4.94 8.95 -15.67
CA THR A 111 5.97 9.91 -16.08
C THR A 111 7.37 9.43 -15.74
N GLU A 112 7.48 8.47 -14.82
CA GLU A 112 8.74 7.91 -14.35
C GLU A 112 8.72 6.38 -14.40
N LYS A 113 9.70 5.80 -15.09
CA LYS A 113 9.86 4.34 -15.18
C LYS A 113 10.08 3.76 -13.77
N PRO A 114 9.23 2.82 -13.31
CA PRO A 114 9.40 2.23 -11.99
C PRO A 114 10.72 1.45 -11.92
N LYS A 115 11.48 1.66 -10.84
CA LYS A 115 12.75 0.97 -10.59
C LYS A 115 12.48 -0.39 -9.95
N VAL A 116 11.98 -1.34 -10.73
CA VAL A 116 11.64 -2.69 -10.27
C VAL A 116 12.35 -3.77 -11.09
N ASN A 117 12.78 -4.83 -10.43
CA ASN A 117 13.46 -5.97 -11.05
C ASN A 117 12.57 -7.22 -11.09
N TRP A 118 12.77 -8.09 -12.08
CA TRP A 118 11.99 -9.33 -12.22
C TRP A 118 12.14 -10.31 -11.04
N SER A 119 13.21 -10.20 -10.25
CA SER A 119 13.46 -11.00 -9.04
C SER A 119 12.60 -10.57 -7.86
N GLU A 120 12.14 -9.32 -7.82
CA GLU A 120 11.36 -8.75 -6.71
C GLU A 120 9.88 -9.16 -6.77
N VAL A 121 9.41 -9.65 -7.92
CA VAL A 121 8.05 -10.13 -8.12
C VAL A 121 7.99 -11.62 -7.78
N VAL A 122 7.21 -12.05 -6.78
CA VAL A 122 7.13 -13.46 -6.37
C VAL A 122 5.82 -14.11 -6.86
N GLY A 123 5.88 -15.38 -7.29
CA GLY A 123 4.69 -16.20 -7.57
C GLY A 123 4.03 -16.02 -8.94
N LEU A 124 4.72 -15.39 -9.90
CA LEU A 124 4.19 -15.09 -11.25
C LEU A 124 5.05 -15.64 -12.39
N ASP A 125 5.77 -16.74 -12.18
CA ASP A 125 6.79 -17.23 -13.13
C ASP A 125 6.24 -17.53 -14.53
N MET A 126 5.03 -18.07 -14.63
CA MET A 126 4.35 -18.27 -15.93
C MET A 126 4.12 -16.95 -16.68
N ALA A 127 3.61 -15.93 -15.98
CA ALA A 127 3.35 -14.63 -16.58
C ALA A 127 4.66 -13.93 -16.99
N LYS A 128 5.70 -13.99 -16.16
CA LYS A 128 7.03 -13.45 -16.49
C LYS A 128 7.60 -14.11 -17.75
N LYS A 129 7.45 -15.43 -17.88
CA LYS A 129 7.92 -16.19 -19.04
C LYS A 129 7.15 -15.79 -20.30
N ALA A 130 5.83 -15.73 -20.24
CA ALA A 130 4.99 -15.32 -21.38
C ALA A 130 5.34 -13.92 -21.89
N VAL A 131 5.57 -12.95 -20.98
CA VAL A 131 5.98 -11.59 -21.36
C VAL A 131 7.37 -11.58 -22.02
N LYS A 132 8.32 -12.38 -21.52
CA LYS A 132 9.64 -12.50 -22.15
C LYS A 132 9.53 -13.09 -23.56
N GLU A 133 8.72 -14.14 -23.74
CA GLU A 133 8.50 -14.78 -25.04
C GLU A 133 7.79 -13.87 -26.04
N ALA A 134 6.80 -13.11 -25.61
CA ALA A 134 6.00 -12.27 -26.49
C ALA A 134 6.69 -10.95 -26.88
N ILE A 135 7.55 -10.40 -26.01
CA ILE A 135 8.09 -9.04 -26.17
C ILE A 135 9.61 -9.01 -26.23
N VAL A 136 10.29 -9.76 -25.36
CA VAL A 136 11.75 -9.65 -25.20
C VAL A 136 12.49 -10.52 -26.22
N TYR A 137 12.10 -11.78 -26.37
CA TYR A 137 12.76 -12.72 -27.27
C TYR A 137 12.66 -12.36 -28.76
N PRO A 138 11.53 -11.83 -29.28
CA PRO A 138 11.47 -11.40 -30.68
C PRO A 138 12.47 -10.28 -31.02
N VAL A 139 12.79 -9.42 -30.04
CA VAL A 139 13.76 -8.34 -30.22
C VAL A 139 15.20 -8.83 -30.03
N GLN A 140 15.43 -9.78 -29.11
CA GLN A 140 16.77 -10.30 -28.82
C GLN A 140 17.25 -11.38 -29.81
N ARG A 141 16.32 -12.03 -30.50
CA ARG A 141 16.54 -13.09 -31.47
C ARG A 141 15.61 -12.89 -32.66
N PRO A 142 15.97 -11.96 -33.57
CA PRO A 142 15.16 -11.63 -34.73
C PRO A 142 15.39 -12.59 -35.93
N ASP A 143 15.95 -13.77 -35.69
CA ASP A 143 16.19 -14.83 -36.69
C ASP A 143 14.91 -15.37 -37.35
#